data_AF-G2PKV6-F1
#
_entry.id   AF-G2PKV6-F1
#
_cell.length_a   1.000
_cell.length_b   1.000
_cell.length_c   1.000
_cell.angle_alpha   90.00
_cell.angle_beta   90.00
_cell.angle_gamma   90.00
#
_symmetry.space_group_name_H-M   'P 1'
#
loop_
_entity.id
_entity.type
_entity.pdbx_description
1 polymer ?
#
loop_
_entity_poly.entity_id
_entity_poly.type
_entity_poly.pdbx_seq_one_letter_code
_entity_poly.pdbx_strand_id
1 'polypeptide(L)'
;MKRIKLLWLALILVSILSGCDSEEEAQVLQERDTAGVLIDISGSGSVQGIPLTPENLENSIVDFSVNTIEMNVEKVSGIETDISKFEIVKRFNGGAEISVGSFESVPFTFSLTSLNEFIEETGVSAEELRIGDVFTFTVKVHQNDGDVYQYSNQSFNLTVNCFADLSGAYTVSNSVCGAGSTGTIPTINISQTPDGNWYLETADGGLLQYCTSNTALVNDGTISVVCGEVLPTSNLAFCPDYGIGCITGGTWDQENGILELKLNDDFFENGEYTATYIRQ
;
A
#
# COMPACT_ATOMS: atom_id res chain seq x y z
N MET A 1 -62.16 34.58 -21.72
CA MET A 1 -61.12 33.53 -21.84
C MET A 1 -59.95 33.87 -22.77
N LYS A 2 -60.07 34.77 -23.77
CA LYS A 2 -58.94 35.16 -24.65
C LYS A 2 -57.81 35.96 -23.97
N ARG A 3 -58.12 36.76 -22.95
CA ARG A 3 -57.12 37.62 -22.26
C ARG A 3 -56.22 36.88 -21.26
N ILE A 4 -56.66 35.73 -20.73
CA ILE A 4 -55.86 34.88 -19.83
C ILE A 4 -54.79 34.10 -20.62
N LYS A 5 -55.11 33.66 -21.86
CA LYS A 5 -54.14 32.97 -22.72
C LYS A 5 -52.96 33.86 -23.14
N LEU A 6 -53.18 35.18 -23.28
CA LEU A 6 -52.12 36.14 -23.59
C LEU A 6 -51.16 36.36 -22.41
N LEU A 7 -51.70 36.32 -21.18
CA LEU A 7 -50.95 36.50 -19.94
C LEU A 7 -50.06 35.29 -19.61
N TRP A 8 -50.54 34.08 -19.90
CA TRP A 8 -49.74 32.85 -19.77
C TRP A 8 -48.63 32.74 -20.82
N LEU A 9 -48.86 33.25 -22.04
CA LEU A 9 -47.81 33.26 -23.08
C LEU A 9 -46.69 34.24 -22.74
N ALA A 10 -47.02 35.39 -22.14
CA ALA A 10 -46.03 36.37 -21.71
C ALA A 10 -45.21 35.90 -20.51
N LEU A 11 -45.81 35.15 -19.57
CA LEU A 11 -45.10 34.64 -18.40
C LEU A 11 -44.06 33.55 -18.76
N ILE A 12 -44.38 32.70 -19.75
CA ILE A 12 -43.47 31.66 -20.25
C ILE A 12 -42.31 32.27 -21.04
N LEU A 13 -42.52 33.40 -21.75
CA LEU A 13 -41.46 34.06 -22.50
C LEU A 13 -40.41 34.74 -21.60
N VAL A 14 -40.80 35.19 -20.40
CA VAL A 14 -39.89 35.85 -19.45
C VAL A 14 -39.03 34.84 -18.68
N SER A 15 -39.50 33.60 -18.49
CA SER A 15 -38.71 32.52 -17.84
C SER A 15 -37.63 31.90 -18.72
N ILE A 16 -37.57 32.21 -20.03
CA ILE A 16 -36.54 31.68 -20.94
C ILE A 16 -35.32 32.62 -21.02
N LEU A 17 -35.43 33.85 -20.55
CA LEU A 17 -34.32 34.83 -20.54
C LEU A 17 -33.56 34.89 -19.19
N SER A 18 -33.99 34.11 -18.19
CA SER A 18 -33.24 33.87 -16.96
C SER A 18 -32.62 32.46 -16.92
N GLY A 19 -32.49 31.82 -18.09
CA GLY A 19 -31.66 30.63 -18.24
C GLY A 19 -30.21 31.04 -18.02
N CYS A 20 -29.65 30.59 -16.90
CA CYS A 20 -28.25 30.66 -16.47
C CYS A 20 -27.31 31.27 -17.51
N ASP A 21 -26.88 32.49 -17.22
CA ASP A 21 -25.63 33.03 -17.73
C ASP A 21 -24.51 32.04 -17.35
N SER A 22 -24.12 31.21 -18.31
CA SER A 22 -23.09 30.18 -18.16
C SER A 22 -21.67 30.76 -18.30
N GLU A 23 -21.53 32.09 -18.33
CA GLU A 23 -20.23 32.74 -18.47
C GLU A 23 -19.49 32.91 -17.13
N GLU A 24 -20.18 32.97 -15.98
CA GLU A 24 -19.51 33.06 -14.67
C GLU A 24 -18.83 31.75 -14.25
N GLU A 25 -19.45 30.58 -14.50
CA GLU A 25 -18.81 29.29 -14.17
C GLU A 25 -17.63 28.97 -15.11
N ALA A 26 -17.64 29.51 -16.34
CA ALA A 26 -16.54 29.33 -17.29
C ALA A 26 -15.30 30.16 -16.92
N GLN A 27 -15.48 31.35 -16.33
CA GLN A 27 -14.35 32.20 -15.90
C GLN A 27 -13.62 31.62 -14.68
N VAL A 28 -14.33 30.99 -13.74
CA VAL A 28 -13.71 30.39 -12.53
C VAL A 28 -12.82 29.18 -12.87
N LEU A 29 -13.04 28.52 -14.01
CA LEU A 29 -12.18 27.43 -14.48
C LEU A 29 -11.02 27.90 -15.38
N GLN A 30 -11.11 29.08 -15.99
CA GLN A 30 -10.06 29.61 -16.87
C GLN A 30 -8.85 30.18 -16.11
N GLU A 31 -9.01 30.54 -14.83
CA GLU A 31 -7.92 31.03 -13.97
C GLU A 31 -7.33 29.95 -13.06
N ARG A 32 -7.72 28.68 -13.21
CA ARG A 32 -7.02 27.59 -12.52
C ARG A 32 -5.73 27.31 -13.26
N ASP A 33 -4.68 27.91 -12.74
CA ASP A 33 -3.31 27.56 -13.06
C ASP A 33 -3.13 26.05 -12.79
N THR A 34 -2.70 25.33 -13.81
CA THR A 34 -2.60 23.86 -13.80
C THR A 34 -1.20 23.47 -14.25
N ALA A 35 -0.72 22.31 -13.78
CA ALA A 35 0.60 21.80 -14.15
C ALA A 35 0.81 21.58 -15.66
N GLY A 36 -0.24 21.64 -16.50
CA GLY A 36 -0.17 21.46 -17.95
C GLY A 36 -0.03 20.01 -18.42
N VAL A 37 0.43 19.12 -17.55
CA VAL A 37 0.51 17.67 -17.74
C VAL A 37 -0.18 16.96 -16.59
N LEU A 38 -0.80 15.80 -16.83
CA LEU A 38 -1.22 14.83 -15.83
C LEU A 38 -0.29 13.62 -15.91
N ILE A 39 0.28 13.22 -14.78
CA ILE A 39 1.20 12.09 -14.68
C ILE A 39 0.62 10.97 -13.79
N ASP A 40 1.10 9.76 -14.03
CA ASP A 40 0.90 8.59 -13.18
C ASP A 40 2.24 8.19 -12.57
N ILE A 41 2.24 7.92 -11.26
CA ILE A 41 3.42 7.50 -10.52
C ILE A 41 3.14 6.10 -9.98
N SER A 42 3.90 5.13 -10.46
CA SER A 42 3.89 3.75 -10.00
C SER A 42 5.29 3.33 -9.54
N GLY A 43 5.41 2.20 -8.85
CA GLY A 43 6.72 1.77 -8.37
C GLY A 43 6.66 0.75 -7.25
N SER A 44 7.83 0.40 -6.75
CA SER A 44 8.01 -0.45 -5.57
C SER A 44 9.25 0.02 -4.80
N GLY A 45 9.31 -0.27 -3.50
CA GLY A 45 10.48 0.05 -2.71
C GLY A 45 10.40 -0.54 -1.31
N SER A 46 11.54 -0.56 -0.65
CA SER A 46 11.72 -1.12 0.68
C SER A 46 12.95 -0.51 1.35
N VAL A 47 12.79 -0.10 2.60
CA VAL A 47 13.89 0.24 3.50
C VAL A 47 13.73 -0.65 4.72
N GLN A 48 14.54 -1.71 4.80
CA GLN A 48 14.37 -2.80 5.75
C GLN A 48 15.67 -3.17 6.45
N GLY A 49 15.54 -3.56 7.72
CA GLY A 49 16.65 -4.05 8.51
C GLY A 49 16.22 -4.85 9.74
N ILE A 50 17.17 -5.22 10.58
CA ILE A 50 16.92 -5.98 11.79
C ILE A 50 17.20 -5.07 13.00
N PRO A 51 16.21 -4.81 13.87
CA PRO A 51 16.45 -4.06 15.10
C PRO A 51 17.37 -4.88 16.01
N LEU A 52 18.45 -4.27 16.50
CA LEU A 52 19.38 -4.90 17.46
C LEU A 52 18.75 -5.13 18.84
N THR A 53 17.62 -4.48 19.14
CA THR A 53 16.88 -4.58 20.41
C THR A 53 15.38 -4.62 20.11
N PRO A 54 14.85 -5.77 19.62
CA PRO A 54 13.47 -5.89 19.14
C PRO A 54 12.41 -5.59 20.21
N GLU A 55 12.73 -5.76 21.50
CA GLU A 55 11.85 -5.42 22.62
C GLU A 55 11.68 -3.90 22.84
N ASN A 56 12.50 -3.06 22.20
CA ASN A 56 12.47 -1.61 22.29
C ASN A 56 12.70 -0.97 20.91
N LEU A 57 11.75 -1.20 19.99
CA LEU A 57 11.83 -0.71 18.61
C LEU A 57 12.08 0.80 18.50
N GLU A 58 11.51 1.60 19.41
CA GLU A 58 11.66 3.06 19.43
C GLU A 58 13.11 3.52 19.60
N ASN A 59 13.93 2.76 20.34
CA ASN A 59 15.32 3.11 20.63
C ASN A 59 16.33 2.15 19.99
N SER A 60 15.86 1.12 19.31
CA SER A 60 16.73 0.12 18.68
C SER A 60 17.45 0.70 17.47
N ILE A 61 18.77 0.51 17.41
CA ILE A 61 19.52 0.64 16.17
C ILE A 61 19.03 -0.44 15.20
N VAL A 62 18.97 -0.10 13.92
CA VAL A 62 18.54 -1.01 12.85
C VAL A 62 19.76 -1.38 11.99
N ASP A 63 20.02 -2.67 11.83
CA ASP A 63 21.00 -3.20 10.89
C ASP A 63 20.33 -3.40 9.52
N PHE A 64 20.54 -2.46 8.61
CA PHE A 64 19.84 -2.40 7.32
C PHE A 64 20.39 -3.41 6.31
N SER A 65 19.49 -4.17 5.68
CA SER A 65 19.83 -5.21 4.71
C SER A 65 19.26 -4.97 3.31
N VAL A 66 18.11 -4.27 3.21
CA VAL A 66 17.45 -3.99 1.93
C VAL A 66 17.09 -2.52 1.87
N ASN A 67 17.58 -1.81 0.85
CA ASN A 67 17.35 -0.38 0.68
C ASN A 67 17.19 -0.09 -0.81
N THR A 68 15.96 -0.14 -1.31
CA THR A 68 15.68 0.08 -2.72
C THR A 68 14.41 0.88 -2.90
N ILE A 69 14.37 1.69 -3.94
CA ILE A 69 13.14 2.26 -4.48
C ILE A 69 13.29 2.28 -5.99
N GLU A 70 12.23 1.97 -6.69
CA GLU A 70 12.07 2.20 -8.12
C GLU A 70 10.72 2.88 -8.34
N MET A 71 10.74 4.09 -8.90
CA MET A 71 9.57 4.86 -9.28
C MET A 71 9.54 5.01 -10.79
N ASN A 72 8.39 4.69 -11.39
CA ASN A 72 8.09 4.88 -12.79
C ASN A 72 7.08 6.02 -12.91
N VAL A 73 7.45 7.05 -13.67
CA VAL A 73 6.60 8.23 -13.90
C VAL A 73 6.22 8.26 -15.37
N GLU A 74 4.92 8.17 -15.64
CA GLU A 74 4.37 8.15 -16.99
C GLU A 74 3.43 9.34 -17.24
N LYS A 75 3.29 9.74 -18.50
CA LYS A 75 2.29 10.74 -18.88
C LYS A 75 0.93 10.08 -19.08
N VAL A 76 -0.08 10.57 -18.37
CA VAL A 76 -1.48 10.21 -18.61
C VAL A 76 -2.08 11.12 -19.68
N SER A 77 -1.89 12.44 -19.56
CA SER A 77 -2.43 13.43 -20.52
C SER A 77 -1.72 14.80 -20.42
N GLY A 78 -2.05 15.73 -21.33
CA GLY A 78 -1.53 17.11 -21.31
C GLY A 78 -0.32 17.36 -22.23
N ILE A 79 0.29 18.54 -22.10
CA ILE A 79 1.33 19.07 -22.98
C ILE A 79 2.57 19.41 -22.15
N GLU A 80 3.75 18.94 -22.58
CA GLU A 80 5.03 19.17 -21.88
C GLU A 80 5.78 20.42 -22.36
N THR A 81 5.29 21.14 -23.37
CA THR A 81 6.00 22.30 -23.96
C THR A 81 6.19 23.45 -22.98
N ASP A 82 5.32 23.56 -21.99
CA ASP A 82 5.37 24.60 -20.97
C ASP A 82 6.09 24.13 -19.69
N ILE A 83 6.61 22.90 -19.69
CA ILE A 83 7.34 22.30 -18.58
C ILE A 83 8.84 22.47 -18.79
N SER A 84 9.52 22.99 -17.78
CA SER A 84 10.98 23.12 -17.77
C SER A 84 11.67 21.87 -17.23
N LYS A 85 11.11 21.23 -16.20
CA LYS A 85 11.59 19.96 -15.64
C LYS A 85 10.58 19.27 -14.73
N PHE A 86 10.78 17.98 -14.55
CA PHE A 86 10.24 17.18 -13.47
C PHE A 86 11.33 16.99 -12.41
N GLU A 87 10.99 17.20 -11.15
CA GLU A 87 11.91 17.04 -10.02
C GLU A 87 11.32 16.02 -9.05
N ILE A 88 12.12 15.05 -8.62
CA ILE A 88 11.76 14.20 -7.48
C ILE A 88 12.34 14.82 -6.23
N VAL A 89 11.48 15.03 -5.23
CA VAL A 89 11.88 15.42 -3.89
C VAL A 89 11.59 14.28 -2.90
N LYS A 90 12.45 14.14 -1.90
CA LYS A 90 12.20 13.31 -0.71
C LYS A 90 12.00 14.18 0.53
N ARG A 91 11.26 13.67 1.50
CA ARG A 91 11.16 14.19 2.87
C ARG A 91 11.35 13.03 3.85
N PHE A 92 12.10 13.25 4.92
CA PHE A 92 12.22 12.31 6.03
C PHE A 92 11.33 12.77 7.19
N ASN A 93 10.39 11.95 7.64
CA ASN A 93 9.47 12.23 8.77
C ASN A 93 8.79 13.61 8.71
N GLY A 94 8.37 14.03 7.51
CA GLY A 94 7.73 15.33 7.29
C GLY A 94 8.67 16.54 7.40
N GLY A 95 9.99 16.32 7.43
CA GLY A 95 11.02 17.34 7.45
C GLY A 95 11.17 18.11 6.14
N ALA A 96 12.35 18.69 5.94
CA ALA A 96 12.66 19.49 4.75
C ALA A 96 12.61 18.67 3.46
N GLU A 97 12.26 19.34 2.36
CA GLU A 97 12.33 18.75 1.02
C GLU A 97 13.75 18.79 0.49
N ILE A 98 14.18 17.65 -0.03
CA ILE A 98 15.50 17.44 -0.61
C ILE A 98 15.31 16.95 -2.03
N SER A 99 15.95 17.63 -2.99
CA SER A 99 15.93 17.22 -4.40
C SER A 99 16.82 15.99 -4.58
N VAL A 100 16.29 14.94 -5.20
CA VAL A 100 17.03 13.68 -5.44
C VAL A 100 17.17 13.33 -6.91
N GLY A 101 16.48 14.05 -7.80
CA GLY A 101 16.57 13.83 -9.24
C GLY A 101 15.82 14.88 -10.03
N SER A 102 16.29 15.15 -11.24
CA SER A 102 15.65 16.07 -12.18
C SER A 102 15.64 15.46 -13.58
N PHE A 103 14.52 15.60 -14.28
CA PHE A 103 14.26 15.00 -15.59
C PHE A 103 13.60 16.02 -16.51
N GLU A 104 13.91 15.97 -17.81
CA GLU A 104 13.43 16.95 -18.78
C GLU A 104 12.07 16.58 -19.41
N SER A 105 11.69 15.30 -19.38
CA SER A 105 10.47 14.79 -20.00
C SER A 105 10.01 13.48 -19.36
N VAL A 106 8.75 13.10 -19.60
CA VAL A 106 8.16 11.79 -19.23
C VAL A 106 7.98 10.90 -20.48
N PRO A 107 8.09 9.56 -20.35
CA PRO A 107 8.26 8.81 -19.11
C PRO A 107 9.71 8.76 -18.64
N PHE A 108 9.91 8.55 -17.33
CA PHE A 108 11.22 8.30 -16.73
C PHE A 108 11.12 7.33 -15.54
N THR A 109 12.25 6.71 -15.22
CA THR A 109 12.41 5.85 -14.04
C THR A 109 13.44 6.47 -13.10
N PHE A 110 13.15 6.45 -11.80
CA PHE A 110 14.04 6.89 -10.74
C PHE A 110 14.27 5.74 -9.76
N SER A 111 15.52 5.55 -9.32
CA SER A 111 15.84 4.51 -8.37
C SER A 111 16.94 4.92 -7.39
N LEU A 112 16.78 4.53 -6.12
CA LEU A 112 17.85 4.51 -5.12
C LEU A 112 18.11 3.06 -4.72
N THR A 113 19.36 2.72 -4.42
CA THR A 113 19.79 1.32 -4.17
C THR A 113 20.65 1.16 -2.91
N SER A 114 20.91 2.25 -2.19
CA SER A 114 21.71 2.25 -0.97
C SER A 114 21.13 3.16 0.10
N LEU A 115 21.27 2.77 1.37
CA LEU A 115 20.78 3.57 2.50
C LEU A 115 21.33 5.00 2.52
N ASN A 116 22.58 5.18 2.11
CA ASN A 116 23.22 6.49 2.04
C ASN A 116 22.44 7.46 1.13
N GLU A 117 21.93 6.98 -0.01
CA GLU A 117 21.11 7.81 -0.90
C GLU A 117 19.77 8.22 -0.27
N PHE A 118 19.20 7.38 0.60
CA PHE A 118 17.99 7.72 1.34
C PHE A 118 18.24 8.81 2.39
N ILE A 119 19.33 8.72 3.16
CA ILE A 119 19.63 9.66 4.25
C ILE A 119 20.43 10.90 3.82
N GLU A 120 20.98 10.93 2.60
CA GLU A 120 21.74 12.06 2.09
C GLU A 120 20.95 13.37 2.24
N GLU A 121 21.61 14.40 2.76
CA GLU A 121 21.06 15.74 3.04
C GLU A 121 19.86 15.80 4.03
N THR A 122 19.41 14.68 4.59
CA THR A 122 18.34 14.68 5.62
C THR A 122 18.80 15.22 6.97
N GLY A 123 20.12 15.25 7.20
CA GLY A 123 20.71 15.59 8.50
C GLY A 123 20.65 14.45 9.52
N VAL A 124 20.21 13.26 9.10
CA VAL A 124 20.08 12.06 9.93
C VAL A 124 21.14 11.05 9.50
N SER A 125 21.76 10.39 10.47
CA SER A 125 22.69 9.28 10.23
C SER A 125 21.95 7.93 10.21
N ALA A 126 22.57 6.90 9.63
CA ALA A 126 21.98 5.56 9.60
C ALA A 126 21.68 5.00 11.00
N GLU A 127 22.49 5.34 12.00
CA GLU A 127 22.31 4.92 13.40
C GLU A 127 21.13 5.61 14.11
N GLU A 128 20.60 6.68 13.53
CA GLU A 128 19.45 7.44 14.05
C GLU A 128 18.12 6.98 13.45
N LEU A 129 18.14 6.19 12.37
CA LEU A 129 16.94 5.63 11.78
C LEU A 129 16.30 4.58 12.69
N ARG A 130 14.98 4.60 12.77
CA ARG A 130 14.15 3.69 13.58
C ARG A 130 13.09 3.02 12.73
N ILE A 131 12.67 1.84 13.18
CA ILE A 131 11.47 1.20 12.64
C ILE A 131 10.29 2.16 12.78
N GLY A 132 9.55 2.36 11.70
CA GLY A 132 8.41 3.29 11.62
C GLY A 132 8.73 4.64 11.02
N ASP A 133 10.02 5.01 10.86
CA ASP A 133 10.40 6.23 10.15
C ASP A 133 9.91 6.20 8.69
N VAL A 134 9.57 7.34 8.11
CA VAL A 134 8.96 7.42 6.77
C VAL A 134 9.77 8.34 5.86
N PHE A 135 10.13 7.82 4.69
CA PHE A 135 10.58 8.59 3.53
C PHE A 135 9.41 8.81 2.59
N THR A 136 9.05 10.08 2.35
CA THR A 136 8.01 10.45 1.39
C THR A 136 8.67 11.01 0.13
N PHE A 137 8.43 10.36 -1.01
CA PHE A 137 8.86 10.84 -2.32
C PHE A 137 7.69 11.49 -3.05
N THR A 138 7.96 12.59 -3.76
CA THR A 138 6.94 13.30 -4.54
C THR A 138 7.56 13.87 -5.80
N VAL A 139 6.78 13.89 -6.89
CA VAL A 139 7.18 14.56 -8.12
C VAL A 139 6.66 16.01 -8.11
N LYS A 140 7.55 16.94 -8.44
CA LYS A 140 7.27 18.33 -8.72
C LYS A 140 7.42 18.60 -10.20
N VAL A 141 6.48 19.35 -10.77
CA VAL A 141 6.52 19.83 -12.15
C VAL A 141 6.84 21.31 -12.11
N HIS A 142 7.97 21.69 -12.71
CA HIS A 142 8.38 23.08 -12.86
C HIS A 142 8.00 23.54 -14.26
N GLN A 143 7.29 24.66 -14.37
CA GLN A 143 6.93 25.26 -15.65
C GLN A 143 7.99 26.26 -16.12
N ASN A 144 7.90 26.69 -17.37
CA ASN A 144 8.83 27.64 -18.00
C ASN A 144 8.61 29.09 -17.53
N ASP A 145 7.44 29.40 -16.97
CA ASP A 145 7.09 30.69 -16.34
C ASP A 145 7.55 30.79 -14.89
N GLY A 146 7.98 29.68 -14.29
CA GLY A 146 8.51 29.60 -12.93
C GLY A 146 7.55 29.00 -11.91
N ASP A 147 6.33 28.65 -12.30
CA ASP A 147 5.37 28.01 -11.41
C ASP A 147 5.75 26.54 -11.13
N VAL A 148 5.43 26.08 -9.91
CA VAL A 148 5.81 24.75 -9.42
C VAL A 148 4.59 24.04 -8.84
N TYR A 149 4.32 22.86 -9.38
CA TYR A 149 3.20 22.02 -8.99
C TYR A 149 3.70 20.75 -8.33
N GLN A 150 3.06 20.35 -7.24
CA GLN A 150 3.42 19.14 -6.51
C GLN A 150 2.31 18.09 -6.62
N TYR A 151 2.69 16.87 -7.02
CA TYR A 151 1.79 15.72 -7.13
C TYR A 151 1.61 14.98 -5.80
N SER A 152 1.13 15.68 -4.77
CA SER A 152 1.05 15.14 -3.39
C SER A 152 0.05 13.99 -3.22
N ASN A 153 -0.98 13.89 -4.07
CA ASN A 153 -1.97 12.80 -4.00
C ASN A 153 -1.43 11.46 -4.54
N GLN A 154 -0.25 11.47 -5.15
CA GLN A 154 0.46 10.30 -5.66
C GLN A 154 1.87 10.20 -5.05
N SER A 155 2.01 10.63 -3.78
CA SER A 155 3.28 10.47 -3.08
C SER A 155 3.58 9.00 -2.81
N PHE A 156 4.86 8.64 -2.90
CA PHE A 156 5.34 7.30 -2.65
C PHE A 156 5.97 7.26 -1.25
N ASN A 157 5.31 6.61 -0.29
CA ASN A 157 5.76 6.54 1.10
C ASN A 157 6.47 5.22 1.37
N LEU A 158 7.72 5.30 1.83
CA LEU A 158 8.50 4.15 2.27
C LEU A 158 8.75 4.24 3.76
N THR A 159 8.16 3.31 4.50
CA THR A 159 8.39 3.16 5.94
C THR A 159 9.58 2.25 6.17
N VAL A 160 10.50 2.67 7.05
CA VAL A 160 11.56 1.83 7.59
C VAL A 160 10.90 0.69 8.37
N ASN A 161 11.07 -0.54 7.91
CA ASN A 161 10.42 -1.69 8.51
C ASN A 161 11.44 -2.78 8.85
N CYS A 162 11.02 -3.74 9.67
CA CYS A 162 11.84 -4.92 9.90
C CYS A 162 11.90 -5.76 8.62
N PHE A 163 13.07 -6.31 8.33
CA PHE A 163 13.22 -7.28 7.26
C PHE A 163 12.39 -8.52 7.60
N ALA A 164 11.52 -8.90 6.67
CA ALA A 164 10.82 -10.17 6.67
C ALA A 164 10.82 -10.66 5.23
N ASP A 165 11.19 -11.92 5.03
CA ASP A 165 10.98 -12.61 3.77
C ASP A 165 10.26 -13.90 4.10
N LEU A 166 8.96 -13.97 3.79
CA LEU A 166 8.12 -15.17 3.95
C LEU A 166 8.03 -15.97 2.64
N SER A 167 8.74 -15.60 1.58
CA SER A 167 8.61 -16.28 0.29
C SER A 167 9.05 -17.75 0.37
N GLY A 168 8.23 -18.65 -0.17
CA GLY A 168 8.61 -20.06 -0.28
C GLY A 168 7.44 -21.03 -0.18
N ALA A 169 7.80 -22.31 -0.14
CA ALA A 169 6.88 -23.42 0.04
C ALA A 169 6.87 -23.87 1.51
N TYR A 170 5.69 -24.18 2.03
CA TYR A 170 5.47 -24.44 3.46
C TYR A 170 4.69 -25.73 3.69
N THR A 171 5.09 -26.48 4.72
CA THR A 171 4.22 -27.47 5.35
C THR A 171 3.38 -26.80 6.41
N VAL A 172 2.09 -27.08 6.43
CA VAL A 172 1.13 -26.44 7.33
C VAL A 172 0.56 -27.46 8.29
N SER A 173 0.34 -27.02 9.53
CA SER A 173 -0.41 -27.74 10.55
C SER A 173 -1.28 -26.76 11.32
N ASN A 174 -2.31 -27.25 11.99
CA ASN A 174 -3.07 -26.45 12.95
C ASN A 174 -3.32 -27.24 14.24
N SER A 175 -3.61 -26.53 15.32
CA SER A 175 -3.76 -27.11 16.66
C SER A 175 -5.10 -27.80 16.91
N VAL A 176 -6.00 -27.80 15.92
CA VAL A 176 -7.37 -28.32 16.04
C VAL A 176 -7.61 -29.49 15.10
N CYS A 177 -8.79 -30.11 15.19
CA CYS A 177 -9.21 -31.22 14.33
C CYS A 177 -8.31 -32.49 14.41
N GLY A 178 -7.65 -32.69 15.57
CA GLY A 178 -6.66 -33.75 15.84
C GLY A 178 -7.11 -35.22 15.68
N ALA A 179 -6.29 -36.14 16.21
CA ALA A 179 -6.25 -37.58 15.93
C ALA A 179 -7.60 -38.24 15.57
N GLY A 180 -7.85 -38.38 14.27
CA GLY A 180 -9.10 -38.87 13.70
C GLY A 180 -9.39 -38.28 12.33
N SER A 181 -8.92 -37.06 12.06
CA SER A 181 -8.87 -36.54 10.70
C SER A 181 -7.82 -37.28 9.86
N THR A 182 -8.20 -37.67 8.65
CA THR A 182 -7.30 -38.22 7.63
C THR A 182 -6.90 -37.18 6.58
N GLY A 183 -7.35 -35.93 6.75
CA GLY A 183 -7.01 -34.85 5.84
C GLY A 183 -5.50 -34.62 5.82
N THR A 184 -4.98 -34.28 4.66
CA THR A 184 -3.61 -33.78 4.51
C THR A 184 -3.70 -32.35 4.01
N ILE A 185 -2.99 -31.43 4.62
CA ILE A 185 -2.85 -30.08 4.07
C ILE A 185 -1.76 -30.17 2.99
N PRO A 186 -2.05 -29.83 1.73
CA PRO A 186 -1.02 -29.79 0.70
C PRO A 186 0.05 -28.76 1.09
N THR A 187 1.25 -28.89 0.51
CA THR A 187 2.23 -27.81 0.57
C THR A 187 1.61 -26.55 -0.03
N ILE A 188 1.79 -25.42 0.64
CA ILE A 188 1.28 -24.12 0.18
C ILE A 188 2.44 -23.19 -0.12
N ASN A 189 2.21 -22.23 -1.01
CA ASN A 189 3.17 -21.15 -1.26
C ASN A 189 2.75 -19.87 -0.55
N ILE A 190 3.76 -19.14 -0.11
CA ILE A 190 3.65 -17.77 0.37
C ILE A 190 4.48 -16.89 -0.55
N SER A 191 3.92 -15.74 -0.95
CA SER A 191 4.57 -14.76 -1.83
C SER A 191 4.32 -13.33 -1.39
N GLN A 192 5.28 -12.44 -1.63
CA GLN A 192 5.10 -11.01 -1.35
C GLN A 192 4.14 -10.35 -2.36
N THR A 193 3.28 -9.46 -1.87
CA THR A 193 2.40 -8.63 -2.70
C THR A 193 3.08 -7.29 -3.04
N PRO A 194 2.63 -6.55 -4.08
CA PRO A 194 3.26 -5.29 -4.49
C PRO A 194 3.28 -4.19 -3.43
N ASP A 195 2.34 -4.23 -2.48
CA ASP A 195 2.24 -3.33 -1.33
C ASP A 195 3.10 -3.77 -0.12
N GLY A 196 3.89 -4.83 -0.25
CA GLY A 196 4.81 -5.33 0.78
C GLY A 196 4.19 -6.28 1.80
N ASN A 197 2.90 -6.60 1.68
CA ASN A 197 2.24 -7.64 2.46
C ASN A 197 2.58 -9.05 1.94
N TRP A 198 2.01 -10.08 2.58
CA TRP A 198 2.27 -11.49 2.26
C TRP A 198 0.97 -12.20 1.92
N TYR A 199 0.89 -12.72 0.69
CA TYR A 199 -0.20 -13.56 0.22
C TYR A 199 0.08 -15.03 0.57
N LEU A 200 -0.90 -15.68 1.19
CA LEU A 200 -0.90 -17.10 1.53
C LEU A 200 -1.96 -17.80 0.69
N GLU A 201 -1.58 -18.88 -0.01
CA GLU A 201 -2.56 -19.72 -0.71
C GLU A 201 -3.58 -20.36 0.25
N THR A 202 -3.23 -20.56 1.52
CA THR A 202 -4.13 -21.09 2.54
C THR A 202 -3.84 -20.38 3.86
N ALA A 203 -4.58 -19.32 4.16
CA ALA A 203 -4.41 -18.46 5.33
C ALA A 203 -5.14 -18.99 6.58
N ASP A 204 -6.13 -19.89 6.43
CA ASP A 204 -6.88 -20.51 7.53
C ASP A 204 -6.11 -21.67 8.21
N GLY A 205 -4.83 -21.85 7.91
CA GLY A 205 -4.06 -22.97 8.46
C GLY A 205 -4.48 -24.34 7.95
N GLY A 206 -5.17 -24.39 6.81
CA GLY A 206 -5.74 -25.60 6.26
C GLY A 206 -6.89 -26.14 7.09
N LEU A 207 -7.56 -25.31 7.90
CA LEU A 207 -8.68 -25.71 8.74
C LEU A 207 -9.72 -26.47 7.93
N LEU A 208 -10.24 -25.90 6.84
CA LEU A 208 -11.23 -26.59 6.02
C LEU A 208 -10.67 -27.88 5.40
N GLN A 209 -9.48 -27.81 4.83
CA GLN A 209 -8.86 -28.95 4.14
C GLN A 209 -8.65 -30.13 5.09
N TYR A 210 -8.17 -29.83 6.30
CA TYR A 210 -7.84 -30.80 7.32
C TYR A 210 -9.11 -31.32 8.01
N CYS A 211 -9.97 -30.45 8.52
CA CYS A 211 -11.15 -30.86 9.30
C CYS A 211 -12.21 -31.57 8.44
N THR A 212 -12.30 -31.28 7.14
CA THR A 212 -13.27 -31.93 6.22
C THR A 212 -12.67 -33.03 5.36
N SER A 213 -11.34 -33.22 5.38
CA SER A 213 -10.61 -34.09 4.44
C SER A 213 -10.83 -33.73 2.95
N ASN A 214 -11.12 -32.46 2.65
CA ASN A 214 -11.31 -31.97 1.29
C ASN A 214 -10.26 -30.93 0.92
N THR A 215 -9.20 -31.37 0.23
CA THR A 215 -8.08 -30.51 -0.15
C THR A 215 -8.43 -29.40 -1.15
N ALA A 216 -9.60 -29.47 -1.79
CA ALA A 216 -10.06 -28.44 -2.73
C ALA A 216 -10.64 -27.19 -2.03
N LEU A 217 -10.89 -27.24 -0.72
CA LEU A 217 -11.39 -26.09 0.06
C LEU A 217 -10.22 -25.21 0.49
N VAL A 218 -9.77 -24.36 -0.42
CA VAL A 218 -8.64 -23.45 -0.23
C VAL A 218 -9.17 -22.08 0.16
N ASN A 219 -8.57 -21.49 1.21
CA ASN A 219 -8.93 -20.20 1.77
C ASN A 219 -7.72 -19.29 1.76
N ASP A 220 -7.57 -18.48 0.73
CA ASP A 220 -6.44 -17.55 0.60
C ASP A 220 -6.61 -16.30 1.48
N GLY A 221 -5.52 -15.55 1.64
CA GLY A 221 -5.53 -14.34 2.42
C GLY A 221 -4.21 -13.58 2.41
N THR A 222 -4.27 -12.32 2.84
CA THR A 222 -3.10 -11.45 2.92
C THR A 222 -2.84 -11.03 4.37
N ILE A 223 -1.60 -11.20 4.82
CA ILE A 223 -1.13 -10.78 6.15
C ILE A 223 -0.08 -9.68 6.05
N SER A 224 0.04 -8.89 7.12
CA SER A 224 1.16 -7.96 7.33
C SER A 224 2.05 -8.49 8.44
N VAL A 225 3.36 -8.47 8.24
CA VAL A 225 4.36 -8.83 9.25
C VAL A 225 5.19 -7.61 9.57
N VAL A 226 5.25 -7.24 10.85
CA VAL A 226 6.04 -6.13 11.36
C VAL A 226 6.91 -6.67 12.49
N CYS A 227 8.22 -6.69 12.27
CA CYS A 227 9.21 -7.09 13.29
C CYS A 227 8.96 -8.46 13.92
N GLY A 228 8.60 -9.44 13.07
CA GLY A 228 8.31 -10.80 13.52
C GLY A 228 6.93 -10.95 14.13
N GLU A 229 6.09 -9.92 14.15
CA GLU A 229 4.69 -10.01 14.59
C GLU A 229 3.76 -9.96 13.37
N VAL A 230 2.80 -10.87 13.33
CA VAL A 230 1.71 -10.82 12.35
C VAL A 230 0.62 -9.91 12.89
N LEU A 231 0.28 -8.88 12.13
CA LEU A 231 -0.78 -7.96 12.53
C LEU A 231 -2.17 -8.59 12.29
N PRO A 232 -3.17 -8.27 13.13
CA PRO A 232 -4.54 -8.69 12.88
C PRO A 232 -5.01 -8.18 11.51
N THR A 233 -5.73 -9.03 10.78
CA THR A 233 -6.23 -8.69 9.44
C THR A 233 -7.59 -9.30 9.19
N SER A 234 -8.46 -8.54 8.55
CA SER A 234 -9.73 -9.02 7.99
C SER A 234 -9.69 -9.12 6.47
N ASN A 235 -8.53 -8.91 5.85
CA ASN A 235 -8.35 -9.05 4.40
C ASN A 235 -8.16 -10.53 4.03
N LEU A 236 -9.18 -11.32 4.35
CA LEU A 236 -9.21 -12.78 4.16
C LEU A 236 -10.51 -13.09 3.41
N ALA A 237 -10.47 -14.04 2.48
CA ALA A 237 -11.65 -14.43 1.71
C ALA A 237 -12.81 -14.97 2.59
N PHE A 238 -12.50 -15.33 3.83
CA PHE A 238 -13.36 -16.00 4.80
C PHE A 238 -13.55 -15.24 6.12
N CYS A 239 -13.17 -13.96 6.19
CA CYS A 239 -13.41 -13.10 7.36
C CYS A 239 -14.19 -11.84 6.95
N PRO A 240 -15.23 -11.42 7.70
CA PRO A 240 -15.80 -12.06 8.89
C PRO A 240 -16.86 -13.15 8.57
N ASP A 241 -17.14 -13.36 7.28
CA ASP A 241 -18.23 -14.22 6.83
C ASP A 241 -17.89 -15.71 7.00
N TYR A 242 -18.90 -16.59 7.06
CA TYR A 242 -18.75 -18.05 7.18
C TYR A 242 -18.25 -18.62 8.52
N GLY A 243 -17.82 -17.80 9.48
CA GLY A 243 -17.46 -18.25 10.82
C GLY A 243 -16.14 -19.05 10.89
N ILE A 244 -15.39 -19.17 9.80
CA ILE A 244 -14.04 -19.79 9.77
C ILE A 244 -13.02 -18.90 10.51
N GLY A 245 -13.43 -17.66 10.77
CA GLY A 245 -12.82 -16.64 11.61
C GLY A 245 -11.67 -15.90 10.96
N CYS A 246 -11.02 -15.04 11.74
CA CYS A 246 -10.07 -14.04 11.30
C CYS A 246 -8.70 -14.31 11.92
N ILE A 247 -7.65 -13.82 11.28
CA ILE A 247 -6.31 -13.81 11.88
C ILE A 247 -6.28 -12.69 12.92
N THR A 248 -6.12 -13.09 14.18
CA THR A 248 -6.07 -12.19 15.34
C THR A 248 -4.64 -11.80 15.74
N GLY A 249 -3.64 -12.44 15.13
CA GLY A 249 -2.23 -12.12 15.28
C GLY A 249 -1.35 -13.30 14.91
N GLY A 250 -0.09 -13.28 15.34
CA GLY A 250 0.86 -14.35 15.03
C GLY A 250 2.31 -13.91 15.17
N THR A 251 3.22 -14.80 14.82
CA THR A 251 4.67 -14.56 14.84
C THR A 251 5.33 -15.07 13.57
N TRP A 252 6.42 -14.42 13.17
CA TRP A 252 7.30 -14.85 12.10
C TRP A 252 8.73 -14.97 12.64
N ASP A 253 9.24 -16.20 12.59
CA ASP A 253 10.63 -16.53 12.88
C ASP A 253 11.39 -16.71 11.56
N GLN A 254 12.11 -15.67 11.15
CA GLN A 254 12.92 -15.65 9.93
C GLN A 254 14.04 -16.68 9.95
N GLU A 255 14.66 -16.93 11.11
CA GLU A 255 15.83 -17.80 11.24
C GLU A 255 15.43 -19.27 11.04
N ASN A 256 14.30 -19.67 11.63
CA ASN A 256 13.79 -21.03 11.52
C ASN A 256 12.78 -21.22 10.37
N GLY A 257 12.36 -20.14 9.72
CA GLY A 257 11.38 -20.19 8.64
C GLY A 257 9.99 -20.59 9.13
N ILE A 258 9.60 -20.19 10.33
CA ILE A 258 8.34 -20.59 10.98
C ILE A 258 7.40 -19.39 11.06
N LEU A 259 6.23 -19.51 10.44
CA LEU A 259 5.12 -18.58 10.60
C LEU A 259 4.07 -19.24 11.50
N GLU A 260 3.69 -18.58 12.59
CA GLU A 260 2.55 -18.97 13.41
C GLU A 260 1.45 -17.93 13.27
N LEU A 261 0.23 -18.38 12.98
CA LEU A 261 -0.97 -17.55 12.93
C LEU A 261 -1.89 -17.94 14.09
N LYS A 262 -2.44 -16.93 14.76
CA LYS A 262 -3.52 -17.07 15.74
C LYS A 262 -4.83 -16.74 15.04
N LEU A 263 -5.78 -17.65 15.12
CA LEU A 263 -7.08 -17.55 14.48
C LEU A 263 -8.18 -17.86 15.48
N ASN A 264 -9.40 -17.46 15.17
CA ASN A 264 -10.62 -17.96 15.81
C ASN A 264 -11.43 -18.79 14.80
N ASP A 265 -12.24 -19.74 15.27
CA ASP A 265 -13.15 -20.53 14.44
C ASP A 265 -14.47 -20.75 15.20
N ASP A 266 -15.53 -20.20 14.64
CA ASP A 266 -16.92 -20.39 15.07
C ASP A 266 -17.64 -21.45 14.20
N PHE A 267 -17.10 -21.81 13.03
CA PHE A 267 -17.76 -22.71 12.07
C PHE A 267 -17.78 -24.15 12.56
N PHE A 268 -16.65 -24.65 13.09
CA PHE A 268 -16.61 -25.96 13.76
C PHE A 268 -16.68 -25.86 15.28
N GLU A 269 -16.93 -24.66 15.83
CA GLU A 269 -16.97 -24.39 17.27
C GLU A 269 -15.63 -24.72 17.98
N ASN A 270 -14.49 -24.60 17.30
CA ASN A 270 -13.18 -24.85 17.90
C ASN A 270 -12.69 -23.70 18.80
N GLY A 271 -13.21 -22.47 18.61
CA GLY A 271 -12.73 -21.28 19.30
C GLY A 271 -11.36 -20.82 18.79
N GLU A 272 -10.48 -20.36 19.68
CA GLU A 272 -9.13 -19.94 19.29
C GLU A 272 -8.23 -21.13 18.93
N TYR A 273 -7.49 -21.01 17.83
CA TYR A 273 -6.52 -22.01 17.40
C TYR A 273 -5.27 -21.39 16.78
N THR A 274 -4.21 -22.19 16.68
CA THR A 274 -2.95 -21.79 16.06
C THR A 274 -2.73 -22.60 14.79
N ALA A 275 -2.32 -21.93 13.72
CA ALA A 275 -1.79 -22.54 12.52
C ALA A 275 -0.28 -22.31 12.44
N THR A 276 0.49 -23.35 12.17
CA THR A 276 1.95 -23.30 12.06
C THR A 276 2.37 -23.70 10.66
N TYR A 277 3.14 -22.84 10.01
CA TYR A 277 3.70 -23.01 8.69
C TYR A 277 5.22 -23.11 8.83
N ILE A 278 5.79 -24.21 8.35
CA ILE A 278 7.25 -24.46 8.38
C ILE A 278 7.77 -24.47 6.95
N ARG A 279 8.69 -23.55 6.64
CA ARG A 279 9.32 -23.45 5.32
C ARG A 279 10.10 -24.73 4.99
N GLN A 280 10.02 -25.18 3.74
CA GLN A 280 10.72 -26.36 3.20
C GLN A 280 12.06 -26.02 2.55
#